data_AF-K4HQF0-F1
#
_entry.id   AF-K4HQF0-F1
#
_cell.length_a   1.000
_cell.length_b   1.000
_cell.length_c   1.000
_cell.angle_alpha   90.00
_cell.angle_beta   90.00
_cell.angle_gamma   90.00
#
_symmetry.space_group_name_H-M   'P 1'
#
loop_
_entity.id
_entity.type
_entity.pdbx_description
1 polymer ?
#
loop_
_entity_poly.entity_id
_entity_poly.type
_entity_poly.pdbx_seq_one_letter_code
_entity_poly.pdbx_strand_id
1 'polypeptide(L)'
;DHEQNASTATVRATGSAGANLFACLSAGAATLWGPAHGGANEAVVKMLEEIGRPERVGEFIEKVKEKESGVRLMGFGHRVYKNYDPRARIIRDICKETLSGLGADDPLLDVATALEKAALEDEYFVKRSLYPNVDFYSGIV
;
A
#
# COMPACT_ATOMS: atom_id res chain seq x y z
N ASP A 1 -14.55 6.30 -1.66
CA ASP A 1 -14.43 6.43 -3.12
C ASP A 1 -13.05 6.98 -3.46
N HIS A 2 -12.51 6.70 -4.64
CA HIS A 2 -11.24 7.24 -5.10
C HIS A 2 -11.28 7.58 -6.60
N GLU A 3 -12.33 8.31 -6.99
CA GLU A 3 -12.51 8.90 -8.32
C GLU A 3 -12.42 7.87 -9.46
N GLN A 4 -11.70 8.15 -10.55
CA GLN A 4 -11.61 7.30 -11.75
C GLN A 4 -10.45 6.28 -11.66
N ASN A 5 -10.36 5.56 -10.54
CA ASN A 5 -9.46 4.40 -10.43
C ASN A 5 -9.92 3.24 -11.33
N ALA A 6 -9.06 2.23 -11.50
CA ALA A 6 -9.28 1.15 -12.47
C ALA A 6 -10.62 0.43 -12.26
N SER A 7 -10.96 0.05 -11.03
CA SER A 7 -12.24 -0.61 -10.74
C SER A 7 -13.44 0.29 -11.00
N THR A 8 -13.37 1.57 -10.62
CA THR A 8 -14.45 2.53 -10.93
C THR A 8 -14.64 2.68 -12.45
N ALA A 9 -13.55 2.79 -13.21
CA ALA A 9 -13.60 2.87 -14.66
C ALA A 9 -14.20 1.60 -15.29
N THR A 10 -13.86 0.41 -14.78
CA THR A 10 -14.48 -0.86 -15.22
C THR A 10 -15.97 -0.90 -14.95
N VAL A 11 -16.42 -0.47 -13.76
CA VAL A 11 -17.85 -0.39 -13.42
C VAL A 11 -18.58 0.50 -14.43
N ARG A 12 -18.02 1.67 -14.75
CA ARG A 12 -18.62 2.61 -15.72
C ARG A 12 -18.65 2.03 -17.13
N ALA A 13 -17.55 1.41 -17.59
CA ALA A 13 -17.47 0.80 -18.91
C ALA A 13 -18.49 -0.35 -19.05
N THR A 14 -18.57 -1.23 -18.06
CA THR A 14 -19.51 -2.36 -18.03
C THR A 14 -20.96 -1.87 -18.03
N GLY A 15 -21.27 -0.86 -17.20
CA GLY A 15 -22.61 -0.26 -17.14
C GLY A 15 -23.02 0.44 -18.44
N SER A 16 -22.08 1.02 -19.18
CA SER A 16 -22.39 1.70 -20.46
C SER A 16 -22.92 0.76 -21.54
N ALA A 17 -22.67 -0.55 -21.42
CA ALA A 17 -23.22 -1.58 -22.30
C ALA A 17 -24.64 -2.03 -21.90
N GLY A 18 -25.23 -1.44 -20.85
CA GLY A 18 -26.55 -1.82 -20.35
C GLY A 18 -26.55 -3.09 -19.49
N ALA A 19 -25.38 -3.52 -18.98
CA ALA A 19 -25.29 -4.67 -18.09
C ALA A 19 -26.05 -4.40 -16.78
N ASN A 20 -26.59 -5.46 -16.17
CA ASN A 20 -27.28 -5.33 -14.88
C ASN A 20 -26.31 -4.88 -13.77
N LEU A 21 -26.87 -4.32 -12.69
CA LEU A 21 -26.10 -3.77 -11.57
C LEU A 21 -25.12 -4.77 -10.96
N PHE A 22 -25.55 -6.01 -10.73
CA PHE A 22 -24.70 -7.04 -10.12
C PHE A 22 -23.50 -7.38 -11.00
N ALA A 23 -23.70 -7.47 -12.32
CA ALA A 23 -22.60 -7.70 -13.27
C ALA A 23 -21.58 -6.54 -13.26
N CYS A 24 -22.05 -5.29 -13.16
CA CYS A 24 -21.16 -4.13 -13.07
C CYS A 24 -20.32 -4.17 -11.79
N LEU A 25 -20.93 -4.50 -10.65
CA LEU A 25 -20.24 -4.63 -9.37
C LEU A 25 -19.24 -5.79 -9.38
N SER A 26 -19.61 -6.95 -9.94
CA SER A 26 -18.69 -8.09 -10.09
C SER A 26 -17.46 -7.74 -10.93
N ALA A 27 -17.64 -7.00 -12.03
CA ALA A 27 -16.52 -6.53 -12.86
C ALA A 27 -15.60 -5.55 -12.11
N GLY A 28 -16.18 -4.64 -11.33
CA GLY A 28 -15.45 -3.75 -10.44
C GLY A 28 -14.64 -4.51 -9.39
N ALA A 29 -15.25 -5.47 -8.71
CA ALA A 29 -14.60 -6.31 -7.70
C ALA A 29 -13.45 -7.14 -8.29
N ALA A 30 -13.66 -7.75 -9.46
CA ALA A 30 -12.61 -8.49 -10.16
C ALA A 30 -11.42 -7.59 -10.54
N THR A 31 -11.69 -6.35 -10.96
CA THR A 31 -10.63 -5.38 -11.25
C THR A 31 -9.91 -4.94 -9.97
N LEU A 32 -10.65 -4.74 -8.88
CA LEU A 32 -10.08 -4.37 -7.58
C LEU A 32 -9.18 -5.47 -7.03
N TRP A 33 -9.52 -6.75 -7.22
CA TRP A 33 -8.71 -7.87 -6.74
C TRP A 33 -7.32 -7.96 -7.40
N GLY A 34 -7.10 -7.31 -8.54
CA GLY A 34 -5.79 -7.31 -9.20
C GLY A 34 -4.66 -6.82 -8.29
N PRO A 35 -3.45 -7.43 -8.35
CA PRO A 35 -2.34 -7.11 -7.45
C PRO A 35 -1.81 -5.68 -7.59
N ALA A 36 -2.03 -5.05 -8.75
CA ALA A 36 -1.67 -3.66 -9.01
C ALA A 36 -2.76 -2.64 -8.61
N HIS A 37 -3.87 -3.12 -8.03
CA HIS A 37 -4.97 -2.28 -7.53
C HIS A 37 -5.22 -2.61 -6.06
N GLY A 38 -6.32 -3.27 -5.71
CA GLY A 38 -6.69 -3.57 -4.32
C GLY A 38 -5.92 -4.72 -3.68
N GLY A 39 -5.13 -5.51 -4.43
CA GLY A 39 -4.22 -6.50 -3.85
C GLY A 39 -2.92 -5.91 -3.27
N ALA A 40 -2.74 -4.58 -3.36
CA ALA A 40 -1.53 -3.92 -2.88
C ALA A 40 -1.36 -4.00 -1.35
N ASN A 41 -2.46 -3.96 -0.59
CA ASN A 41 -2.45 -4.07 0.87
C ASN A 41 -1.98 -5.46 1.35
N GLU A 42 -2.46 -6.55 0.74
CA GLU A 42 -2.01 -7.91 1.02
C GLU A 42 -0.51 -8.06 0.71
N ALA A 43 -0.06 -7.47 -0.40
CA ALA A 43 1.35 -7.47 -0.76
C ALA A 43 2.23 -6.67 0.22
N VAL A 44 1.70 -5.62 0.85
CA VAL A 44 2.39 -4.92 1.94
C VAL A 44 2.57 -5.84 3.14
N VAL A 45 1.51 -6.52 3.59
CA VAL A 45 1.58 -7.43 4.74
C VAL A 45 2.62 -8.53 4.49
N LYS A 46 2.56 -9.18 3.32
CA LYS A 46 3.54 -10.21 2.93
C LYS A 46 4.97 -9.68 2.91
N MET A 47 5.18 -8.48 2.37
CA MET A 47 6.50 -7.83 2.38
C MET A 47 7.01 -7.59 3.80
N LEU A 48 6.15 -7.10 4.70
CA LEU A 48 6.51 -6.86 6.10
C LEU A 48 6.81 -8.18 6.85
N GLU A 49 6.03 -9.23 6.60
CA GLU A 49 6.27 -10.59 7.13
C GLU A 49 7.60 -11.19 6.63
N GLU A 50 7.93 -11.00 5.34
CA GLU A 50 9.20 -11.45 4.75
C GLU A 50 10.42 -10.75 5.35
N ILE A 51 10.30 -9.45 5.64
CA ILE A 51 11.32 -8.68 6.38
C ILE A 51 11.41 -9.23 7.80
N GLY A 52 10.27 -9.42 8.46
CA GLY A 52 10.09 -10.12 9.73
C GLY A 52 10.56 -9.36 10.98
N ARG A 53 11.67 -8.61 10.91
CA ARG A 53 12.18 -7.81 12.04
C ARG A 53 12.78 -6.46 11.60
N PRO A 54 12.71 -5.40 12.43
CA PRO A 54 13.21 -4.07 12.10
C PRO A 54 14.67 -4.04 11.66
N GLU A 55 15.53 -4.91 12.20
CA GLU A 55 16.97 -4.94 11.88
C GLU A 55 17.23 -5.36 10.42
N ARG A 56 16.29 -6.06 9.78
CA ARG A 56 16.39 -6.52 8.39
C ARG A 56 15.91 -5.49 7.38
N VAL A 57 15.34 -4.36 7.83
CA VAL A 57 14.86 -3.29 6.94
C VAL A 57 15.98 -2.73 6.07
N GLY A 58 17.18 -2.54 6.62
CA GLY A 58 18.33 -2.04 5.85
C GLY A 58 18.70 -2.96 4.68
N GLU A 59 18.74 -4.27 4.91
CA GLU A 59 18.98 -5.28 3.87
C GLU A 59 17.90 -5.24 2.79
N PHE A 60 16.63 -5.09 3.20
CA PHE A 60 15.51 -5.02 2.27
C PHE A 60 15.56 -3.76 1.39
N ILE A 61 15.91 -2.61 1.98
CA ILE A 61 16.05 -1.35 1.26
C ILE A 61 17.14 -1.44 0.18
N GLU A 62 18.28 -2.05 0.47
CA GLU A 62 19.33 -2.28 -0.54
C GLU A 62 18.83 -3.17 -1.68
N LYS A 63 18.13 -4.27 -1.37
CA LYS A 63 17.53 -5.15 -2.40
C LYS A 63 16.54 -4.41 -3.30
N VAL A 64 15.71 -3.51 -2.76
CA VAL A 64 14.78 -2.69 -3.57
C VAL A 64 15.53 -1.76 -4.53
N LYS A 65 16.70 -1.24 -4.12
CA LYS A 65 17.52 -0.36 -4.96
C LYS A 65 18.25 -1.14 -6.07
N GLU A 66 18.57 -2.41 -5.83
CA GLU A 66 19.16 -3.31 -6.81
C GLU A 66 18.16 -3.68 -7.91
N LYS A 67 18.32 -3.10 -9.11
CA LYS A 67 17.38 -3.32 -10.23
C LYS A 67 17.21 -4.79 -10.65
N GLU A 68 18.23 -5.62 -10.43
CA GLU A 68 18.23 -7.03 -10.83
C GLU A 68 17.47 -7.93 -9.85
N SER A 69 17.17 -7.46 -8.63
CA SER A 69 16.50 -8.24 -7.60
C SER A 69 15.02 -8.52 -7.93
N GLY A 70 14.40 -7.67 -8.75
CA GLY A 70 12.96 -7.70 -9.03
C GLY A 70 12.08 -7.31 -7.84
N VAL A 71 12.68 -6.98 -6.68
CA VAL A 71 11.96 -6.61 -5.45
C VAL A 71 11.38 -5.22 -5.57
N ARG A 72 10.16 -5.04 -5.06
CA ARG A 72 9.46 -3.75 -5.04
C ARG A 72 9.10 -3.37 -3.61
N LEU A 73 9.19 -2.08 -3.32
CA LEU A 73 8.68 -1.51 -2.09
C LEU A 73 7.16 -1.32 -2.21
N MET A 74 6.40 -2.26 -1.64
CA MET A 74 4.94 -2.26 -1.66
C MET A 74 4.40 -1.18 -0.72
N GLY A 75 3.25 -0.57 -1.08
CA GLY A 75 2.65 0.51 -0.29
C GLY A 75 3.34 1.87 -0.44
N PHE A 76 4.26 2.03 -1.40
CA PHE A 76 4.94 3.29 -1.67
C PHE A 76 4.70 3.81 -3.09
N GLY A 77 4.68 5.13 -3.20
CA GLY A 77 4.38 5.85 -4.43
C GLY A 77 2.89 5.84 -4.74
N HIS A 78 2.49 6.78 -5.58
CA HIS A 78 1.09 6.91 -5.98
C HIS A 78 0.99 7.55 -7.37
N ARG A 79 0.03 7.08 -8.19
CA ARG A 79 -0.12 7.57 -9.57
C ARG A 79 -0.57 9.04 -9.61
N VAL A 80 -1.51 9.39 -8.73
CA VAL A 80 -2.10 10.74 -8.56
C VAL A 80 -1.31 11.61 -7.58
N TYR A 81 -1.22 11.23 -6.30
CA TYR A 81 -0.42 11.97 -5.31
C TYR A 81 1.08 11.88 -5.60
N LYS A 82 1.73 13.01 -5.89
CA LYS A 82 3.18 13.08 -6.16
C LYS A 82 4.04 13.29 -4.93
N ASN A 83 3.46 13.87 -3.88
CA ASN A 83 4.11 14.07 -2.60
C ASN A 83 3.55 13.02 -1.63
N TYR A 84 2.68 13.42 -0.73
CA TYR A 84 2.13 12.53 0.29
C TYR A 84 0.66 12.16 -0.02
N ASP A 85 0.27 10.91 0.22
CA ASP A 85 -1.13 10.50 0.16
C ASP A 85 -1.85 10.96 1.44
N PRO A 86 -2.80 11.91 1.38
CA PRO A 86 -3.45 12.44 2.58
C PRO A 86 -4.16 11.35 3.40
N ARG A 87 -4.57 10.25 2.77
CA ARG A 87 -5.22 9.12 3.44
C ARG A 87 -4.23 8.32 4.28
N ALA A 88 -2.98 8.19 3.83
CA ALA A 88 -1.93 7.45 4.53
C ALA A 88 -1.67 8.02 5.93
N ARG A 89 -1.72 9.35 6.08
CA ARG A 89 -1.53 10.02 7.37
C ARG A 89 -2.66 9.66 8.35
N ILE A 90 -3.90 9.73 7.88
CA ILE A 90 -5.07 9.46 8.72
C ILE A 90 -5.06 8.00 9.18
N ILE A 91 -4.82 7.06 8.25
CA ILE A 91 -4.86 5.64 8.59
C ILE A 91 -3.67 5.22 9.48
N ARG A 92 -2.51 5.86 9.35
CA ARG A 92 -1.39 5.68 10.27
C ARG A 92 -1.76 6.09 11.68
N ASP A 93 -2.41 7.24 11.83
CA ASP A 93 -2.80 7.76 13.14
C ASP A 93 -3.86 6.83 13.77
N ILE A 94 -4.84 6.34 12.97
CA ILE A 94 -5.82 5.32 13.40
C ILE A 94 -5.13 4.00 13.80
N CYS A 95 -4.14 3.54 13.02
CA CYS A 95 -3.39 2.31 13.29
C CYS A 95 -2.72 2.37 14.67
N LYS A 96 -2.03 3.48 14.95
CA LYS A 96 -1.38 3.72 16.26
C LYS A 96 -2.39 3.77 17.40
N GLU A 97 -3.50 4.49 17.22
CA GLU A 97 -4.56 4.59 18.23
C GLU A 97 -5.21 3.23 18.53
N THR A 98 -5.52 2.46 17.48
CA THR A 98 -6.18 1.15 17.60
C THR A 98 -5.29 0.13 18.30
N LEU A 99 -4.02 0.00 17.88
CA LEU A 99 -3.09 -0.95 18.47
C LEU A 99 -2.75 -0.58 19.93
N SER A 100 -2.57 0.72 20.20
CA SER A 100 -2.36 1.19 21.57
C SER A 100 -3.58 0.94 22.46
N GLY A 101 -4.80 1.11 21.95
CA GLY A 101 -6.03 0.85 22.69
C GLY A 101 -6.26 -0.63 23.00
N LEU A 102 -5.77 -1.52 22.15
CA LEU A 102 -5.81 -2.98 22.35
C LEU A 102 -4.69 -3.48 23.29
N GLY A 103 -3.71 -2.64 23.63
CA GLY A 103 -2.51 -3.04 24.36
C GLY A 103 -1.68 -4.06 23.58
N ALA A 104 -1.83 -4.08 22.26
CA ALA A 104 -1.15 -5.02 21.38
C ALA A 104 0.25 -4.50 21.05
N ASP A 105 1.25 -5.32 21.35
CA ASP A 105 2.58 -5.18 20.77
C ASP A 105 2.58 -5.91 19.43
N ASP A 106 2.69 -5.17 18.33
CA ASP A 106 2.58 -5.72 16.98
C ASP A 106 3.93 -5.66 16.25
N PRO A 107 4.64 -6.79 16.11
CA PRO A 107 5.92 -6.84 15.41
C PRO A 107 5.86 -6.34 13.95
N LEU A 108 4.71 -6.45 13.26
CA LEU A 108 4.55 -5.92 11.91
C LEU A 108 4.51 -4.39 11.91
N LEU A 109 3.90 -3.77 12.93
CA LEU A 109 3.92 -2.31 13.07
C LEU A 109 5.34 -1.79 13.30
N ASP A 110 6.16 -2.51 14.08
CA ASP A 110 7.56 -2.13 14.30
C ASP A 110 8.37 -2.18 13.00
N VAL A 111 8.22 -3.25 12.22
CA VAL A 111 8.85 -3.40 10.91
C VAL A 111 8.36 -2.30 9.96
N ALA A 112 7.06 -2.04 9.92
CA ALA A 112 6.46 -1.01 9.06
C ALA A 112 6.96 0.39 9.42
N THR A 113 7.07 0.71 10.72
CA THR A 113 7.57 2.00 11.20
C THR A 113 9.06 2.18 10.87
N ALA A 114 9.86 1.14 11.07
CA ALA A 114 11.27 1.15 10.70
C ALA A 114 11.45 1.30 9.17
N LEU A 115 10.63 0.61 8.38
CA LEU A 115 10.65 0.69 6.92
C LEU A 115 10.19 2.06 6.40
N GLU A 116 9.12 2.63 6.96
CA GLU A 116 8.68 4.01 6.65
C GLU A 116 9.84 4.99 6.87
N LYS A 117 10.46 4.94 8.05
CA LYS A 117 11.56 5.83 8.40
C LYS A 117 12.75 5.67 7.45
N ALA A 118 13.20 4.44 7.23
CA ALA A 118 14.33 4.15 6.35
C ALA A 118 14.09 4.64 4.92
N ALA A 119 12.90 4.40 4.37
CA ALA A 119 12.55 4.84 3.01
C ALA A 119 12.44 6.37 2.90
N LEU A 120 11.91 7.06 3.91
CA LEU A 120 11.79 8.53 3.90
C LEU A 120 13.12 9.26 4.09
N GLU A 121 14.10 8.61 4.72
CA GLU A 121 15.45 9.16 4.94
C GLU A 121 16.44 8.80 3.81
N ASP A 122 16.15 7.79 2.98
CA ASP A 122 17.03 7.35 1.89
C ASP A 122 16.82 8.18 0.60
N GLU A 123 17.91 8.79 0.11
CA GLU A 123 17.91 9.66 -1.07
C GLU A 123 17.34 9.00 -2.34
N TYR A 124 17.46 7.68 -2.49
CA TYR A 124 16.94 6.97 -3.65
C TYR A 124 15.43 7.12 -3.77
N PHE A 125 14.71 6.98 -2.65
CA PHE A 125 13.25 7.03 -2.60
C PHE A 125 12.76 8.48 -2.62
N VAL A 126 13.44 9.37 -1.90
CA VAL A 126 13.13 10.82 -1.89
C VAL A 126 13.24 11.41 -3.29
N LYS A 127 14.33 11.14 -4.03
CA LYS A 127 14.50 11.62 -5.42
C LYS A 127 13.44 11.10 -6.39
N ARG A 128 12.82 9.96 -6.07
CA ARG A 128 11.74 9.34 -6.86
C ARG A 128 10.34 9.69 -6.36
N SER A 129 10.25 10.48 -5.30
CA SER A 129 9.00 10.83 -4.63
C SER A 129 8.18 9.59 -4.24
N LEU A 130 8.86 8.56 -3.74
CA LEU A 130 8.24 7.34 -3.24
C LEU A 130 7.89 7.53 -1.77
N TYR A 131 6.64 7.92 -1.52
CA TYR A 131 6.08 8.11 -0.18
C TYR A 131 5.05 7.03 0.14
N PRO A 132 4.81 6.70 1.43
CA PRO A 132 3.76 5.78 1.82
C PRO A 132 2.40 6.20 1.27
N ASN A 133 1.63 5.23 0.76
CA ASN A 133 0.26 5.40 0.34
C ASN A 133 -0.72 4.77 1.34
N VAL A 134 -2.02 4.88 1.10
CA VAL A 134 -3.05 4.36 2.02
C VAL A 134 -2.89 2.85 2.29
N ASP A 135 -2.42 2.09 1.30
CA ASP A 135 -2.34 0.62 1.39
C ASP A 135 -1.27 0.16 2.39
N PHE A 136 -0.27 1.01 2.66
CA PHE A 136 0.86 0.68 3.54
C PHE A 136 0.43 0.40 4.98
N TYR A 137 -0.48 1.22 5.51
CA TYR A 137 -0.98 1.05 6.89
C TYR A 137 -2.34 0.35 6.93
N SER A 138 -3.11 0.35 5.84
CA SER A 138 -4.42 -0.31 5.84
C SER A 138 -4.36 -1.84 5.93
N GLY A 139 -3.20 -2.45 5.63
CA GLY A 139 -3.02 -3.89 5.80
C GLY A 139 -2.70 -4.31 7.25
N ILE A 140 -2.29 -3.35 8.09
CA ILE A 140 -1.90 -3.59 9.49
C ILE A 140 -3.10 -3.40 10.43
N VAL A 141 -4.02 -2.50 10.09
CA VAL A 141 -5.30 -2.30 10.80
C VAL A 141 -6.31 -3.36 10.39
#